data_AF-A0A960JFP5-F1
#
_entry.id   AF-A0A960JFP5-F1
#
_cell.length_a   1.000
_cell.length_b   1.000
_cell.length_c   1.000
_cell.angle_alpha   90.00
_cell.angle_beta   90.00
_cell.angle_gamma   90.00
#
_symmetry.space_group_name_H-M   'P 1'
#
loop_
_entity.id
_entity.type
_entity.pdbx_description
1 polymer ?
#
loop_
_entity_poly.entity_id
_entity_poly.type
_entity_poly.pdbx_seq_one_letter_code
_entity_poly.pdbx_strand_id
1 'polypeptide(L)'
;DLPENSYDLAIMVQTIEHVAEPGKVLKSVWAILKPGGKLIVVTDNTGSFDFSIFKKSHWGGYHFPRHWNLFNRNSLRKLSEKMGFEVENITTQVSPVNWVYSFHNRFVDNGRPKWLTDQFTLRSTLSLSAFTMLDIILQKLGRGGLLKATLKKPV
;
A
#
# COMPACT_ATOMS: atom_id res chain seq x y z
N ASP A 1 -14.14 -11.26 21.58
CA ASP A 1 -14.03 -11.58 20.14
C ASP A 1 -15.23 -11.06 19.36
N LEU A 2 -15.05 -10.78 18.07
CA LEU A 2 -16.14 -10.43 17.16
C LEU A 2 -16.85 -11.71 16.69
N PRO A 3 -18.18 -11.69 16.48
CA PRO A 3 -18.92 -12.89 16.10
C PRO A 3 -18.56 -13.36 14.68
N GLU A 4 -18.48 -14.68 14.51
CA GLU A 4 -18.25 -15.31 13.21
C GLU A 4 -19.41 -15.05 12.24
N ASN A 5 -19.12 -15.06 10.93
CA ASN A 5 -20.13 -14.95 9.86
C ASN A 5 -21.16 -13.83 10.05
N SER A 6 -20.73 -12.68 10.57
CA SER A 6 -21.63 -11.60 11.01
C SER A 6 -21.48 -10.32 10.19
N TYR A 7 -20.38 -10.16 9.45
CA TYR A 7 -20.08 -8.95 8.70
C TYR A 7 -20.12 -9.16 7.19
N ASP A 8 -20.74 -8.24 6.46
CA ASP A 8 -20.79 -8.26 5.00
C ASP A 8 -19.52 -7.64 4.38
N LEU A 9 -18.88 -6.70 5.09
CA LEU A 9 -17.72 -5.95 4.61
C LEU A 9 -16.73 -5.66 5.75
N ALA A 10 -15.45 -5.87 5.47
CA ALA A 10 -14.33 -5.40 6.26
C ALA A 10 -13.42 -4.50 5.41
N ILE A 11 -12.82 -3.49 6.02
CA ILE A 11 -11.93 -2.54 5.34
C ILE A 11 -10.64 -2.41 6.14
N MET A 12 -9.51 -2.51 5.45
CA MET A 12 -8.17 -2.41 6.00
C MET A 12 -7.35 -1.47 5.12
N VAL A 13 -7.04 -0.27 5.62
CA VAL A 13 -6.32 0.76 4.87
C VAL A 13 -5.04 1.09 5.62
N GLN A 14 -3.88 0.90 4.99
CA GLN A 14 -2.57 1.19 5.57
C GLN A 14 -2.44 0.56 6.95
N THR A 15 -2.68 -0.75 7.04
CA THR A 15 -2.74 -1.52 8.29
C THR A 15 -2.05 -2.88 8.17
N ILE A 16 -2.24 -3.62 7.06
CA ILE A 16 -1.67 -4.98 6.91
C ILE A 16 -0.14 -5.00 6.91
N GLU A 17 0.49 -3.91 6.47
CA GLU A 17 1.94 -3.69 6.51
C GLU A 17 2.47 -3.54 7.94
N HIS A 18 1.63 -3.12 8.89
CA HIS A 18 2.01 -2.78 10.26
C HIS A 18 1.86 -3.92 11.27
N VAL A 19 1.25 -5.05 10.88
CA VAL A 19 0.95 -6.15 11.81
C VAL A 19 2.05 -7.20 11.80
N ALA A 20 2.32 -7.82 12.94
CA ALA A 20 3.34 -8.87 13.07
C ALA A 20 3.06 -10.09 12.18
N GLU A 21 1.80 -10.52 12.15
CA GLU A 21 1.38 -11.76 11.50
C GLU A 21 0.19 -11.50 10.57
N PRO A 22 0.42 -10.94 9.36
CA PRO A 22 -0.67 -10.53 8.47
C PRO A 22 -1.57 -11.71 8.06
N GLY A 23 -1.02 -12.92 7.98
CA GLY A 23 -1.81 -14.13 7.76
C GLY A 23 -2.83 -14.39 8.88
N LYS A 24 -2.44 -14.27 10.16
CA LYS A 24 -3.36 -14.45 11.28
C LYS A 24 -4.47 -13.41 11.26
N VAL A 25 -4.13 -12.15 11.00
CA VAL A 25 -5.11 -11.06 10.90
C VAL A 25 -6.10 -11.32 9.76
N LEU A 26 -5.60 -11.68 8.56
CA LEU A 26 -6.47 -12.03 7.45
C LEU A 26 -7.38 -13.24 7.78
N LYS A 27 -6.86 -14.25 8.48
CA LYS A 27 -7.66 -15.41 8.89
C LYS A 27 -8.75 -15.05 9.88
N SER A 28 -8.47 -14.16 10.83
CA SER A 28 -9.48 -13.63 11.76
C SER A 28 -10.56 -12.83 11.01
N VAL A 29 -10.18 -11.97 10.05
CA VAL A 29 -11.15 -11.24 9.22
C VAL A 29 -11.99 -12.21 8.39
N TRP A 30 -11.38 -13.24 7.82
CA TRP A 30 -12.09 -14.28 7.07
C TRP A 30 -13.14 -14.99 7.94
N ALA A 31 -12.85 -15.25 9.21
CA ALA A 31 -13.78 -15.93 10.13
C ALA A 31 -15.03 -15.09 10.42
N ILE A 32 -14.87 -13.78 10.63
CA ILE A 32 -15.97 -12.87 10.98
C ILE A 32 -16.84 -12.47 9.78
N LEU A 33 -16.32 -12.57 8.55
CA LEU A 33 -17.09 -12.29 7.34
C LEU A 33 -18.14 -13.37 7.09
N LYS A 34 -19.33 -12.98 6.66
CA LYS A 34 -20.37 -13.88 6.12
C LYS A 34 -19.85 -14.57 4.84
N PRO A 35 -20.36 -15.77 4.48
CA PRO A 35 -20.16 -16.33 3.15
C PRO A 35 -20.56 -15.30 2.08
N GLY A 36 -19.68 -15.06 1.10
CA GLY A 36 -19.84 -14.00 0.10
C GLY A 36 -19.44 -12.59 0.56
N GLY A 37 -19.15 -12.38 1.84
CA GLY A 37 -18.67 -11.11 2.39
C GLY A 37 -17.28 -10.73 1.89
N LYS A 38 -16.95 -9.43 1.94
CA LYS A 38 -15.75 -8.88 1.32
C LYS A 38 -14.78 -8.23 2.30
N LEU A 39 -13.50 -8.27 1.97
CA LEU A 39 -12.44 -7.50 2.61
C LEU A 39 -11.77 -6.60 1.55
N ILE A 40 -11.73 -5.30 1.82
CA ILE A 40 -10.93 -4.35 1.04
C ILE A 40 -9.60 -4.11 1.75
N VAL A 41 -8.48 -4.32 1.06
CA VAL A 41 -7.13 -4.06 1.58
C VAL A 41 -6.47 -2.98 0.74
N VAL A 42 -5.96 -1.93 1.38
CA VAL A 42 -5.10 -0.91 0.76
C VAL A 42 -3.76 -0.87 1.49
N THR A 43 -2.65 -0.98 0.75
CA THR A 43 -1.28 -1.00 1.30
C THR A 43 -0.26 -0.53 0.26
N ASP A 44 0.96 -0.20 0.68
CA ASP A 44 2.06 0.14 -0.23
C ASP A 44 2.38 -0.96 -1.25
N ASN A 45 2.86 -0.55 -2.43
CA ASN A 45 3.14 -1.44 -3.56
C ASN A 45 4.63 -1.50 -3.92
N THR A 46 5.34 -2.56 -3.54
CA THR A 46 6.72 -2.84 -4.02
C THR A 46 6.81 -3.23 -5.50
N GLY A 47 5.67 -3.33 -6.20
CA GLY A 47 5.61 -3.42 -7.66
C GLY A 47 5.45 -2.08 -8.36
N SER A 48 5.48 -0.96 -7.63
CA SER A 48 5.28 0.38 -8.16
C SER A 48 6.53 0.92 -8.88
N PHE A 49 6.34 1.99 -9.65
CA PHE A 49 7.45 2.60 -10.37
C PHE A 49 8.43 3.34 -9.45
N ASP A 50 7.95 4.06 -8.44
CA ASP A 50 8.80 4.68 -7.40
C ASP A 50 9.63 3.64 -6.65
N PHE A 51 9.06 2.47 -6.31
CA PHE A 51 9.85 1.38 -5.73
C PHE A 51 10.98 0.96 -6.65
N SER A 52 10.73 0.83 -7.96
CA SER A 52 11.78 0.43 -8.92
C SER A 52 12.99 1.36 -8.93
N ILE A 53 12.78 2.66 -8.67
CA ILE A 53 13.81 3.70 -8.61
C ILE A 53 14.50 3.72 -7.23
N PHE A 54 13.73 3.63 -6.14
CA PHE A 54 14.21 3.91 -4.79
C PHE A 54 14.44 2.69 -3.90
N LYS A 55 14.13 1.46 -4.34
CA LYS A 55 14.26 0.20 -3.54
C LYS A 55 15.65 -0.11 -2.98
N LYS A 56 16.70 0.53 -3.48
CA LYS A 56 18.06 0.38 -2.95
C LYS A 56 18.42 1.43 -1.90
N SER A 57 17.50 2.36 -1.61
CA SER A 57 17.75 3.52 -0.74
C SER A 57 16.45 4.04 -0.12
N HIS A 58 16.05 5.27 -0.46
CA HIS A 58 15.15 6.12 0.29
C HIS A 58 13.67 5.94 -0.02
N TRP A 59 13.21 4.77 -0.50
CA TRP A 59 11.82 4.63 -0.94
C TRP A 59 10.83 5.02 0.17
N GLY A 60 9.94 5.96 -0.15
CA GLY A 60 9.03 6.59 0.81
C GLY A 60 8.10 5.60 1.51
N GLY A 61 7.69 4.53 0.82
CA GLY A 61 6.84 3.47 1.37
C GLY A 61 7.53 2.56 2.39
N TYR A 62 8.83 2.72 2.65
CA TYR A 62 9.49 1.93 3.68
C TYR A 62 8.99 2.27 5.08
N HIS A 63 8.77 3.55 5.38
CA HIS A 63 8.25 4.03 6.67
C HIS A 63 8.77 3.27 7.92
N PHE A 64 10.05 2.84 7.91
CA PHE A 64 10.65 2.11 9.02
C PHE A 64 10.62 2.95 10.30
N PRO A 65 10.42 2.33 11.48
CA PRO A 65 10.31 0.89 11.73
C PRO A 65 8.88 0.35 11.66
N ARG A 66 7.93 1.09 11.06
CA ARG A 66 6.49 0.81 11.18
C ARG A 66 5.97 -0.20 10.17
N HIS A 67 6.53 -0.26 8.96
CA HIS A 67 6.10 -1.22 7.93
C HIS A 67 6.94 -2.49 8.05
N TRP A 68 6.37 -3.52 8.66
CA TRP A 68 7.05 -4.79 8.90
C TRP A 68 6.91 -5.72 7.70
N ASN A 69 5.80 -5.59 6.97
CA ASN A 69 5.51 -6.37 5.79
C ASN A 69 5.40 -5.46 4.57
N LEU A 70 6.09 -5.84 3.49
CA LEU A 70 6.01 -5.14 2.21
C LEU A 70 5.36 -6.03 1.18
N PHE A 71 4.40 -5.48 0.43
CA PHE A 71 3.61 -6.25 -0.52
C PHE A 71 3.84 -5.81 -1.96
N ASN A 72 3.67 -6.75 -2.88
CA ASN A 72 3.32 -6.46 -4.27
C ASN A 72 2.07 -7.28 -4.61
N ARG A 73 1.54 -7.08 -5.81
CA ARG A 73 0.38 -7.82 -6.33
C ARG A 73 0.48 -9.33 -6.12
N ASN A 74 1.65 -9.92 -6.33
CA ASN A 74 1.83 -11.37 -6.24
C ASN A 74 1.90 -11.85 -4.79
N SER A 75 2.63 -11.14 -3.92
CA SER A 75 2.72 -11.52 -2.51
C SER A 75 1.38 -11.35 -1.77
N LEU A 76 0.66 -10.26 -2.03
CA LEU A 76 -0.66 -10.02 -1.44
C LEU A 76 -1.68 -11.05 -1.91
N ARG A 77 -1.69 -11.39 -3.21
CA ARG A 77 -2.54 -12.45 -3.77
C ARG A 77 -2.27 -13.78 -3.08
N LYS A 78 -1.00 -14.24 -3.09
CA LYS A 78 -0.60 -15.52 -2.51
C LYS A 78 -0.98 -15.63 -1.03
N LEU A 79 -0.75 -14.56 -0.25
CA LEU A 79 -1.14 -14.55 1.16
C LEU A 79 -2.66 -14.64 1.33
N SER A 80 -3.42 -13.88 0.55
CA SER A 80 -4.89 -13.85 0.63
C SER A 80 -5.51 -15.21 0.29
N GLU A 81 -5.07 -15.82 -0.83
CA GLU A 81 -5.50 -17.15 -1.26
C GLU A 81 -5.16 -18.22 -0.21
N LYS A 82 -3.94 -18.16 0.36
CA LYS A 82 -3.52 -19.07 1.43
C LYS A 82 -4.44 -18.99 2.66
N MET A 83 -5.02 -17.82 2.95
CA MET A 83 -5.92 -17.63 4.09
C MET A 83 -7.39 -18.00 3.79
N GLY A 84 -7.70 -18.40 2.55
CA GLY A 84 -9.02 -18.87 2.13
C GLY A 84 -9.88 -17.80 1.45
N PHE A 85 -9.32 -16.65 1.10
CA PHE A 85 -10.02 -15.65 0.28
C PHE A 85 -9.94 -15.98 -1.21
N GLU A 86 -11.01 -15.71 -1.93
CA GLU A 86 -10.99 -15.50 -3.37
C GLU A 86 -10.54 -14.07 -3.68
N VAL A 87 -9.59 -13.89 -4.60
CA VAL A 87 -9.09 -12.57 -4.99
C VAL A 87 -9.87 -12.07 -6.21
N GLU A 88 -10.92 -11.30 -5.98
CA GLU A 88 -11.76 -10.75 -7.08
C GLU A 88 -10.96 -9.77 -7.95
N ASN A 89 -10.23 -8.85 -7.32
CA ASN A 89 -9.36 -7.94 -8.04
C ASN A 89 -8.21 -7.42 -7.17
N ILE A 90 -7.12 -7.03 -7.85
CA ILE A 90 -6.09 -6.18 -7.28
C ILE A 90 -5.86 -5.06 -8.29
N THR A 91 -5.97 -3.82 -7.86
CA THR A 91 -5.69 -2.62 -8.67
C THR A 91 -4.61 -1.80 -7.98
N THR A 92 -4.15 -0.74 -8.64
CA THR A 92 -3.24 0.22 -8.02
C THR A 92 -3.93 1.55 -7.77
N GLN A 93 -3.45 2.32 -6.80
CA GLN A 93 -3.89 3.67 -6.50
C GLN A 93 -2.71 4.66 -6.48
N VAL A 94 -3.06 5.94 -6.54
CA VAL A 94 -2.15 7.09 -6.53
C VAL A 94 -1.59 7.31 -5.12
N SER A 95 -0.28 7.55 -4.99
CA SER A 95 0.40 7.99 -3.76
C SER A 95 1.56 8.94 -4.09
N PRO A 96 1.28 10.24 -4.31
CA PRO A 96 2.32 11.25 -4.54
C PRO A 96 3.24 11.40 -3.31
N VAL A 97 2.75 10.99 -2.13
CA VAL A 97 3.47 11.02 -0.86
C VAL A 97 4.74 10.14 -0.91
N ASN A 98 4.66 8.96 -1.54
CA ASN A 98 5.83 8.07 -1.64
C ASN A 98 6.95 8.72 -2.45
N TRP A 99 6.62 9.41 -3.55
CA TRP A 99 7.58 10.18 -4.33
C TRP A 99 8.20 11.33 -3.54
N VAL A 100 7.35 12.14 -2.90
CA VAL A 100 7.80 13.30 -2.12
C VAL A 100 8.77 12.87 -1.03
N TYR A 101 8.43 11.85 -0.23
CA TYR A 101 9.35 11.35 0.79
C TYR A 101 10.61 10.71 0.20
N SER A 102 10.51 10.02 -0.93
CA SER A 102 11.67 9.40 -1.58
C SER A 102 12.72 10.44 -1.98
N PHE A 103 12.28 11.51 -2.63
CA PHE A 103 13.17 12.60 -3.02
C PHE A 103 13.64 13.41 -1.82
N HIS A 104 12.76 13.70 -0.86
CA HIS A 104 13.11 14.44 0.36
C HIS A 104 14.26 13.76 1.09
N ASN A 105 14.07 12.49 1.46
CA ASN A 105 15.03 11.73 2.24
C ASN A 105 16.35 11.60 1.47
N ARG A 106 16.29 11.32 0.17
CA ARG A 106 17.50 11.27 -0.68
C ARG A 106 18.23 12.62 -0.69
N PHE A 107 17.54 13.74 -0.78
CA PHE A 107 18.19 15.04 -0.84
C PHE A 107 18.76 15.49 0.50
N VAL A 108 18.06 15.20 1.60
CA VAL A 108 18.56 15.41 2.95
C VAL A 108 19.86 14.62 3.17
N ASP A 109 19.86 13.32 2.84
CA ASP A 109 21.02 12.45 3.02
C ASP A 109 22.23 12.84 2.14
N ASN A 110 21.97 13.37 0.94
CA ASN A 110 23.00 13.91 0.05
C ASN A 110 23.45 15.35 0.41
N GLY A 111 23.04 15.89 1.57
CA GLY A 111 23.45 17.22 2.04
C GLY A 111 22.98 18.37 1.15
N ARG A 112 21.83 18.22 0.46
CA ARG A 112 21.29 19.27 -0.41
C ARG A 112 20.76 20.46 0.40
N PRO A 113 20.82 21.69 -0.14
CA PRO A 113 20.40 22.88 0.58
C PRO A 113 18.89 22.89 0.85
N LYS A 114 18.51 23.55 1.96
CA LYS A 114 17.13 23.56 2.47
C LYS A 114 16.09 24.05 1.45
N TRP A 115 16.43 25.07 0.67
CA TRP A 115 15.52 25.60 -0.36
C TRP A 115 15.08 24.53 -1.37
N LEU A 116 15.92 23.53 -1.62
CA LEU A 116 15.62 22.41 -2.52
C LEU A 116 14.87 21.29 -1.79
N THR A 117 15.30 20.90 -0.58
CA THR A 117 14.64 19.84 0.20
C THR A 117 13.21 20.22 0.58
N ASP A 118 12.95 21.51 0.84
CA ASP A 118 11.63 22.03 1.20
C ASP A 118 10.63 21.93 0.04
N GLN A 119 11.11 21.86 -1.21
CA GLN A 119 10.27 21.57 -2.38
C GLN A 119 9.71 20.15 -2.36
N PHE A 120 10.30 19.23 -1.61
CA PHE A 120 9.86 17.84 -1.49
C PHE A 120 9.33 17.59 -0.09
N THR A 121 8.29 18.32 0.30
CA THR A 121 7.59 18.10 1.57
C THR A 121 6.08 18.00 1.31
N LEU A 122 5.32 17.52 2.30
CA LEU A 122 3.86 17.52 2.21
C LEU A 122 3.24 18.92 2.17
N ARG A 123 4.04 19.97 2.39
CA ARG A 123 3.63 21.37 2.25
C ARG A 123 3.84 21.91 0.84
N SER A 124 4.61 21.22 0.00
CA SER A 124 4.89 21.62 -1.37
C SER A 124 3.76 21.19 -2.30
N THR A 125 2.84 22.12 -2.56
CA THR A 125 1.71 21.91 -3.48
C THR A 125 2.18 21.60 -4.89
N LEU A 126 3.28 22.23 -5.35
CA LEU A 126 3.83 22.01 -6.69
C LEU A 126 4.28 20.56 -6.88
N SER A 127 5.13 20.06 -5.99
CA SER A 127 5.65 18.69 -6.09
C SER A 127 4.55 17.66 -5.91
N LEU A 128 3.64 17.86 -4.96
CA LEU A 128 2.49 16.97 -4.78
C LEU A 128 1.60 16.94 -6.03
N SER A 129 1.33 18.09 -6.66
CA SER A 129 0.54 18.15 -7.89
C SER A 129 1.23 17.44 -9.05
N ALA A 130 2.53 17.69 -9.25
CA ALA A 130 3.32 17.04 -10.30
C ALA A 130 3.35 15.51 -10.12
N PHE A 131 3.62 15.03 -8.90
CA PHE A 131 3.63 13.60 -8.62
C PHE A 131 2.24 12.98 -8.67
N THR A 132 1.18 13.72 -8.35
CA THR A 132 -0.20 13.24 -8.52
C THR A 132 -0.50 12.99 -10.00
N MET A 133 -0.14 13.91 -10.89
CA MET A 133 -0.33 13.73 -12.33
C MET A 133 0.48 12.56 -12.88
N LEU A 134 1.74 12.43 -12.45
CA LEU A 134 2.58 11.27 -12.80
C LEU A 134 1.94 9.96 -12.32
N ASP A 135 1.49 9.91 -11.06
CA ASP A 135 0.90 8.70 -10.49
C ASP A 135 -0.44 8.34 -11.11
N ILE A 136 -1.25 9.30 -11.57
CA ILE A 136 -2.47 8.99 -12.33
C ILE A 136 -2.11 8.22 -13.61
N ILE A 137 -1.03 8.60 -14.30
CA ILE A 137 -0.55 7.88 -15.48
C ILE A 137 -0.05 6.49 -15.08
N LEU A 138 0.79 6.40 -14.04
CA LEU A 138 1.32 5.12 -13.56
C LEU A 138 0.22 4.17 -13.07
N GLN A 139 -0.81 4.70 -12.43
CA GLN A 139 -1.98 3.96 -12.00
C GLN A 139 -2.69 3.31 -13.19
N LYS A 140 -2.92 4.07 -14.27
CA LYS A 140 -3.52 3.54 -15.51
C LYS A 140 -2.66 2.43 -16.15
N LEU A 141 -1.34 2.49 -15.95
CA LEU A 141 -0.40 1.45 -16.37
C LEU A 141 -0.27 0.29 -15.36
N GLY A 142 -1.03 0.28 -14.26
CA GLY A 142 -0.98 -0.75 -13.22
C GLY A 142 0.27 -0.69 -12.34
N ARG A 143 0.98 0.44 -12.32
CA ARG A 143 2.24 0.68 -11.59
C ARG A 143 2.13 1.77 -10.51
N GLY A 144 0.92 2.07 -10.05
CA GLY A 144 0.70 3.06 -8.99
C GLY A 144 1.32 2.67 -7.63
N GLY A 145 1.52 3.67 -6.76
CA GLY A 145 2.24 3.55 -5.49
C GLY A 145 1.58 2.67 -4.43
N LEU A 146 0.25 2.49 -4.49
CA LEU A 146 -0.50 1.63 -3.55
C LEU A 146 -1.18 0.48 -4.28
N LEU A 147 -1.39 -0.62 -3.58
CA LEU A 147 -2.30 -1.70 -3.96
C LEU A 147 -3.68 -1.43 -3.35
N LYS A 148 -4.73 -1.78 -4.09
CA LYS A 148 -6.09 -1.96 -3.59
C LYS A 148 -6.58 -3.34 -4.00
N ALA A 149 -6.77 -4.22 -3.03
CA ALA A 149 -7.31 -5.56 -3.24
C ALA A 149 -8.76 -5.65 -2.76
N THR A 150 -9.60 -6.30 -3.56
CA THR A 150 -10.93 -6.75 -3.16
C THR A 150 -10.87 -8.26 -3.00
N LEU A 151 -11.04 -8.72 -1.76
CA LEU A 151 -11.00 -10.12 -1.37
C LEU A 151 -12.40 -10.56 -0.97
N LYS A 152 -12.80 -11.77 -1.32
CA LYS A 152 -14.13 -12.32 -1.02
C LYS A 152 -14.01 -13.63 -0.27
N LYS A 153 -14.85 -13.82 0.74
CA LYS A 153 -15.05 -15.13 1.37
C LYS A 153 -15.91 -15.98 0.45
N PRO A 154 -15.49 -17.19 0.06
CA PRO A 154 -16.31 -18.10 -0.73
C PRO A 154 -17.67 -18.37 -0.06
N VAL A 155 -18.69 -18.68 -0.88
CA VAL A 155 -20.04 -19.03 -0.42
C VAL A 155 -20.05 -20.46 0.11
#